data_AF-A0A537T889-F1
#
_entry.id   AF-A0A537T889-F1
#
_cell.length_a   1.000
_cell.length_b   1.000
_cell.length_c   1.000
_cell.angle_alpha   90.00
_cell.angle_beta   90.00
_cell.angle_gamma   90.00
#
_symmetry.space_group_name_H-M   'P 1'
#
loop_
_entity.id
_entity.type
_entity.pdbx_description
1 polymer ?
#
loop_
_entity_poly.entity_id
_entity_poly.type
_entity_poly.pdbx_seq_one_letter_code
_entity_poly.pdbx_strand_id
1 'polypeptide(L)'
;ITVIMGARLCAPPLEPQRTLSPLTRKPSASNKFQLTRPTNFIGMGREQLALIALEETKIAASAAGMALTPVEVRAVGDFEPAFAAIIRERPDAILVSNDPFHQLHVGRIIEFLTKNRLPGMFQSKEGVVAGGFIGYGPNLPDLFRRAAGYVHRILLGANPADLPIELPTKFDLAVNLKNANALGLELTPTFIARADEVIE
;
A
#
# COMPACT_ATOMS: atom_id res chain seq x y z
N ILE A 1 5.06 -8.49 -7.25
CA ILE A 1 5.06 -8.50 -5.76
C ILE A 1 6.48 -8.24 -5.23
N THR A 2 7.48 -9.09 -5.53
CA THR A 2 8.89 -8.85 -5.14
C THR A 2 9.42 -7.50 -5.62
N VAL A 3 9.13 -7.17 -6.87
CA VAL A 3 9.54 -5.94 -7.53
C VAL A 3 8.86 -4.69 -6.91
N ILE A 4 7.61 -4.83 -6.44
CA ILE A 4 6.85 -3.76 -5.78
C ILE A 4 7.43 -3.44 -4.40
N MET A 5 7.86 -4.46 -3.66
CA MET A 5 8.42 -4.30 -2.31
C MET A 5 9.89 -3.86 -2.31
N GLY A 6 10.67 -4.20 -3.36
CA GLY A 6 12.06 -3.78 -3.50
C GLY A 6 12.22 -2.36 -4.07
N ALA A 7 11.27 -1.91 -4.89
CA ALA A 7 11.22 -0.54 -5.36
C ALA A 7 10.59 0.35 -4.28
N ARG A 8 10.99 1.63 -4.19
CA ARG A 8 10.49 2.64 -3.24
C ARG A 8 8.98 2.98 -3.39
N LEU A 9 8.13 2.04 -3.79
CA LEU A 9 6.72 2.26 -4.10
C LEU A 9 5.86 2.59 -2.87
N CYS A 10 6.23 2.19 -1.66
CA CYS A 10 5.37 2.34 -0.46
C CYS A 10 6.08 2.85 0.81
N ALA A 11 7.42 2.87 0.85
CA ALA A 11 8.23 3.26 2.00
C ALA A 11 9.71 3.43 1.56
N PRO A 12 10.62 3.93 2.42
CA PRO A 12 12.06 3.75 2.19
C PRO A 12 12.38 2.29 1.82
N PRO A 13 13.44 2.05 1.03
CA PRO A 13 13.79 0.69 0.61
C PRO A 13 13.84 -0.21 1.84
N LEU A 14 13.32 -1.42 1.72
CA LEU A 14 13.50 -2.48 2.71
C LEU A 14 14.93 -2.41 3.22
N GLU A 15 15.12 -2.39 4.55
CA GLU A 15 16.45 -2.33 5.16
C GLU A 15 17.40 -3.31 4.45
N PRO A 16 18.72 -3.06 4.39
CA PRO A 16 19.66 -3.88 3.61
C PRO A 16 19.60 -5.40 3.87
N GLN A 17 19.01 -5.84 4.99
CA GLN A 17 18.77 -7.24 5.34
C GLN A 17 17.43 -7.83 4.84
N ARG A 18 16.51 -6.97 4.38
CA ARG A 18 15.14 -7.29 3.94
C ARG A 18 14.98 -7.25 2.42
N THR A 19 16.02 -6.99 1.63
CA THR A 19 16.03 -7.06 0.14
C THR A 19 15.60 -8.42 -0.37
N LEU A 20 14.46 -8.49 -1.07
CA LEU A 20 13.84 -9.73 -1.53
C LEU A 20 14.65 -10.36 -2.67
N SER A 21 14.91 -11.67 -2.59
CA SER A 21 15.33 -12.43 -3.78
C SER A 21 14.15 -12.54 -4.76
N PRO A 22 14.38 -12.46 -6.08
CA PRO A 22 13.32 -12.53 -7.07
C PRO A 22 12.54 -13.85 -6.93
N LEU A 23 11.22 -13.76 -6.76
CA LEU A 23 10.33 -14.91 -6.91
C LEU A 23 10.48 -15.43 -8.35
N THR A 24 10.80 -16.71 -8.50
CA THR A 24 10.87 -17.39 -9.80
C THR A 24 9.46 -17.59 -10.36
N ARG A 25 8.95 -16.59 -11.09
CA ARG A 25 7.77 -16.77 -11.97
C ARG A 25 8.28 -17.20 -13.36
N LYS A 26 7.67 -18.23 -13.97
CA LYS A 26 7.87 -18.55 -15.39
C LYS A 26 7.63 -17.29 -16.23
N PRO A 27 8.45 -17.01 -17.27
CA PRO A 27 8.34 -15.79 -18.06
C PRO A 27 7.11 -15.87 -18.96
N SER A 28 5.99 -15.31 -18.51
CA SER A 28 4.84 -15.00 -19.36
C SER A 28 3.97 -13.95 -18.67
N ALA A 29 3.48 -13.02 -19.49
CA ALA A 29 2.56 -11.92 -19.20
C ALA A 29 3.18 -10.60 -18.71
N SER A 30 2.86 -9.56 -19.47
CA SER A 30 3.21 -8.15 -19.37
C SER A 30 2.93 -7.51 -18.02
N ASN A 31 3.99 -7.08 -17.30
CA ASN A 31 4.01 -6.41 -15.99
C ASN A 31 3.14 -5.13 -15.91
N LYS A 32 1.83 -5.26 -15.71
CA LYS A 32 0.90 -4.12 -15.61
C LYS A 32 0.30 -4.05 -14.21
N PHE A 33 0.45 -2.91 -13.54
CA PHE A 33 -0.07 -2.66 -12.21
C PHE A 33 -0.99 -1.45 -12.23
N GLN A 34 -2.07 -1.50 -11.46
CA GLN A 34 -3.02 -0.41 -11.42
C GLN A 34 -3.12 0.14 -10.00
N LEU A 35 -3.08 1.47 -9.89
CA LEU A 35 -3.12 2.16 -8.61
C LEU A 35 -4.40 2.96 -8.51
N THR A 36 -5.23 2.63 -7.51
CA THR A 36 -6.45 3.38 -7.23
C THR A 36 -6.11 4.65 -6.46
N ARG A 37 -6.49 5.81 -6.99
CA ARG A 37 -6.25 7.15 -6.42
C ARG A 37 -7.54 7.86 -6.05
N PRO A 38 -7.55 8.65 -4.97
CA PRO A 38 -8.52 9.70 -4.77
C PRO A 38 -7.91 11.10 -4.94
N THR A 39 -8.76 12.06 -5.27
CA THR A 39 -8.57 13.49 -4.98
C THR A 39 -9.85 13.99 -4.33
N ASN A 40 -9.89 14.00 -3.00
CA ASN A 40 -10.48 15.07 -2.17
C ASN A 40 -10.49 14.72 -0.67
N PHE A 41 -9.94 15.63 0.14
CA PHE A 41 -10.37 15.86 1.52
C PHE A 41 -10.61 17.38 1.67
N ILE A 42 -11.80 17.77 2.13
CA ILE A 42 -12.13 19.17 2.43
C ILE A 42 -11.68 19.42 3.87
N GLY A 43 -10.54 20.11 4.02
CA GLY A 43 -10.02 20.53 5.33
C GLY A 43 -8.52 20.78 5.30
N MET A 44 -8.14 22.03 5.03
CA MET A 44 -6.78 22.61 5.05
C MET A 44 -5.73 22.01 4.09
N GLY A 45 -5.42 22.78 3.03
CA GLY A 45 -4.08 22.81 2.41
C GLY A 45 -3.82 21.90 1.19
N ARG A 46 -4.37 22.29 0.03
CA ARG A 46 -3.90 22.00 -1.35
C ARG A 46 -2.99 20.76 -1.59
N GLU A 47 -3.61 19.70 -2.15
CA GLU A 47 -3.23 18.87 -3.33
C GLU A 47 -1.81 18.33 -3.60
N GLN A 48 -0.73 18.75 -2.94
CA GLN A 48 0.63 18.36 -3.36
C GLN A 48 1.03 16.92 -2.97
N LEU A 49 0.60 16.43 -1.81
CA LEU A 49 1.09 15.14 -1.29
C LEU A 49 0.63 13.93 -2.11
N ALA A 50 -0.61 13.93 -2.59
CA ALA A 50 -1.16 12.82 -3.38
C ALA A 50 -0.54 12.75 -4.80
N LEU A 51 -0.24 13.91 -5.41
CA LEU A 51 0.43 14.01 -6.71
C LEU A 51 1.93 13.70 -6.63
N ILE A 52 2.59 14.07 -5.53
CA ILE A 52 3.99 13.71 -5.28
C ILE A 52 4.10 12.20 -5.04
N ALA A 53 3.28 11.64 -4.14
CA ALA A 53 3.26 10.21 -3.89
C ALA A 53 2.96 9.42 -5.16
N LEU A 54 2.12 9.97 -6.05
CA LEU A 54 1.87 9.41 -7.36
C LEU A 54 3.08 9.32 -8.23
N GLU A 55 3.73 10.45 -8.41
CA GLU A 55 4.86 10.55 -9.30
C GLU A 55 6.03 9.70 -8.77
N GLU A 56 6.26 9.70 -7.46
CA GLU A 56 7.22 8.81 -6.80
C GLU A 56 6.88 7.33 -7.04
N THR A 57 5.61 6.94 -6.93
CA THR A 57 5.18 5.56 -7.19
C THR A 57 5.38 5.18 -8.66
N LYS A 58 5.11 6.10 -9.61
CA LYS A 58 5.39 5.87 -11.04
C LYS A 58 6.88 5.73 -11.31
N ILE A 59 7.71 6.59 -10.73
CA ILE A 59 9.16 6.53 -10.87
C ILE A 59 9.67 5.20 -10.32
N ALA A 60 9.23 4.81 -9.13
CA ALA A 60 9.60 3.56 -8.51
C ALA A 60 9.12 2.36 -9.34
N ALA A 61 7.90 2.37 -9.87
CA ALA A 61 7.39 1.32 -10.75
C ALA A 61 8.20 1.22 -12.05
N SER A 62 8.52 2.34 -12.67
CA SER A 62 9.33 2.42 -13.88
C SER A 62 10.75 1.86 -13.65
N ALA A 63 11.40 2.27 -12.55
CA ALA A 63 12.70 1.74 -12.15
C ALA A 63 12.69 0.22 -11.89
N ALA A 64 11.51 -0.32 -11.57
CA ALA A 64 11.28 -1.73 -11.33
C ALA A 64 10.81 -2.49 -12.60
N GLY A 65 10.73 -1.83 -13.76
CA GLY A 65 10.28 -2.44 -15.02
C GLY A 65 8.79 -2.77 -15.04
N MET A 66 7.98 -1.99 -14.32
CA MET A 66 6.53 -2.13 -14.22
C MET A 66 5.81 -0.94 -14.85
N ALA A 67 4.73 -1.21 -15.57
CA ALA A 67 3.80 -0.18 -16.01
C ALA A 67 2.79 0.10 -14.89
N LEU A 68 2.67 1.37 -14.48
CA LEU A 68 1.70 1.81 -13.50
C LEU A 68 0.60 2.64 -14.16
N THR A 69 -0.62 2.11 -14.19
CA THR A 69 -1.80 2.83 -14.67
C THR A 69 -2.57 3.40 -13.48
N PRO A 70 -2.80 4.72 -13.39
CA PRO A 70 -3.69 5.27 -12.38
C PRO A 70 -5.15 4.96 -12.71
N VAL A 71 -5.95 4.59 -11.70
CA VAL A 71 -7.41 4.57 -11.76
C VAL A 71 -7.93 5.46 -10.65
N GLU A 72 -8.86 6.33 -10.96
CA GLU A 72 -9.33 7.32 -10.01
C GLU A 72 -10.69 6.95 -9.43
N VAL A 73 -10.81 7.03 -8.11
CA VAL A 73 -12.03 6.83 -7.32
C VAL A 73 -12.08 7.94 -6.28
N ARG A 74 -12.98 8.92 -6.46
CA ARG A 74 -13.11 10.09 -5.58
C ARG A 74 -14.38 10.06 -4.74
N ALA A 75 -15.39 9.36 -5.23
CA ALA A 75 -16.68 9.24 -4.59
C ALA A 75 -17.22 7.82 -4.73
N VAL A 76 -18.26 7.51 -3.95
CA VAL A 76 -18.89 6.17 -3.94
C VAL A 76 -19.41 5.76 -5.34
N GLY A 77 -19.81 6.74 -6.15
CA GLY A 77 -20.26 6.54 -7.54
C GLY A 77 -19.14 6.14 -8.51
N ASP A 78 -17.88 6.37 -8.17
CA ASP A 78 -16.74 6.10 -9.06
C ASP A 78 -16.26 4.64 -8.99
N PHE A 79 -16.68 3.87 -7.98
CA PHE A 79 -16.24 2.50 -7.80
C PHE A 79 -16.59 1.60 -9.00
N GLU A 80 -17.85 1.62 -9.45
CA GLU A 80 -18.28 0.76 -10.57
C GLU A 80 -17.54 1.05 -11.88
N PRO A 81 -17.42 2.31 -12.36
CA PRO A 81 -16.65 2.59 -13.56
C PRO A 81 -15.15 2.27 -13.39
N ALA A 82 -14.58 2.52 -12.20
CA ALA A 82 -13.19 2.16 -11.90
C ALA A 82 -12.95 0.65 -11.92
N PHE A 83 -13.82 -0.12 -11.28
CA PHE A 83 -13.79 -1.58 -11.28
C PHE A 83 -13.94 -2.14 -12.70
N ALA A 84 -14.87 -1.61 -13.49
CA ALA A 84 -15.02 -2.01 -14.89
C ALA A 84 -13.74 -1.73 -15.71
N ALA A 85 -13.10 -0.57 -15.50
CA ALA A 85 -11.83 -0.25 -16.14
C ALA A 85 -10.72 -1.23 -15.73
N ILE A 86 -10.62 -1.57 -14.45
CA ILE A 86 -9.63 -2.54 -13.95
C ILE A 86 -9.81 -3.92 -14.59
N ILE A 87 -11.06 -4.40 -14.67
CA ILE A 87 -11.35 -5.71 -15.28
C ILE A 87 -11.04 -5.71 -16.77
N ARG A 88 -11.29 -4.60 -17.48
CA ARG A 88 -10.95 -4.48 -18.90
C ARG A 88 -9.44 -4.51 -19.13
N GLU A 89 -8.69 -3.77 -18.32
CA GLU A 89 -7.23 -3.66 -18.44
C GLU A 89 -6.49 -4.93 -17.99
N ARG A 90 -7.09 -5.73 -17.10
CA ARG A 90 -6.54 -6.96 -16.50
C ARG A 90 -5.10 -6.80 -15.97
N PRO A 91 -4.88 -5.97 -14.94
CA PRO A 91 -3.57 -5.83 -14.33
C PRO A 91 -3.17 -7.12 -13.58
N ASP A 92 -1.85 -7.31 -13.42
CA ASP A 92 -1.28 -8.40 -12.63
C ASP A 92 -1.51 -8.23 -11.12
N ALA A 93 -1.60 -6.98 -10.65
CA ALA A 93 -1.98 -6.66 -9.28
C ALA A 93 -2.48 -5.21 -9.15
N ILE A 94 -3.14 -4.94 -8.03
CA ILE A 94 -3.62 -3.62 -7.63
C ILE A 94 -2.81 -3.13 -6.44
N LEU A 95 -2.32 -1.89 -6.53
CA LEU A 95 -1.84 -1.15 -5.37
C LEU A 95 -2.97 -0.23 -4.92
N VAL A 96 -3.39 -0.35 -3.66
CA VAL A 96 -4.44 0.47 -3.07
C VAL A 96 -3.78 1.61 -2.31
N SER A 97 -4.15 2.85 -2.61
CA SER A 97 -3.65 4.00 -1.86
C SER A 97 -4.24 4.05 -0.46
N ASN A 98 -3.45 4.49 0.51
CA ASN A 98 -3.81 4.59 1.92
C ASN A 98 -4.50 5.92 2.26
N ASP A 99 -5.33 6.42 1.34
CA ASP A 99 -6.13 7.63 1.56
C ASP A 99 -7.36 7.32 2.43
N PRO A 100 -7.78 8.24 3.32
CA PRO A 100 -8.93 8.02 4.20
C PRO A 100 -10.21 7.54 3.50
N PHE A 101 -10.51 8.01 2.29
CA PHE A 101 -11.71 7.59 1.55
C PHE A 101 -11.63 6.10 1.17
N HIS A 102 -10.49 5.65 0.67
CA HIS A 102 -10.28 4.24 0.36
C HIS A 102 -10.27 3.37 1.61
N GLN A 103 -9.70 3.87 2.72
CA GLN A 103 -9.71 3.16 3.99
C GLN A 103 -11.13 3.02 4.56
N LEU A 104 -11.97 4.05 4.41
CA LEU A 104 -13.40 3.97 4.77
C LEU A 104 -14.16 2.91 3.97
N HIS A 105 -13.75 2.67 2.73
CA HIS A 105 -14.39 1.73 1.80
C HIS A 105 -13.55 0.48 1.52
N VAL A 106 -12.58 0.16 2.40
CA VAL A 106 -11.59 -0.91 2.18
C VAL A 106 -12.25 -2.27 1.98
N GLY A 107 -13.35 -2.54 2.70
CA GLY A 107 -14.12 -3.78 2.54
C GLY A 107 -14.66 -3.97 1.13
N ARG A 108 -15.18 -2.91 0.50
CA ARG A 108 -15.68 -2.95 -0.90
C ARG A 108 -14.55 -3.19 -1.90
N ILE A 109 -13.39 -2.59 -1.65
CA ILE A 109 -12.19 -2.79 -2.48
C ILE A 109 -11.72 -4.25 -2.36
N ILE A 110 -11.60 -4.78 -1.14
CA ILE A 110 -11.19 -6.16 -0.88
C ILE A 110 -12.17 -7.14 -1.53
N GLU A 111 -13.48 -6.94 -1.36
CA GLU A 111 -14.50 -7.79 -1.97
C GLU A 111 -14.35 -7.85 -3.50
N PHE A 112 -14.16 -6.68 -4.14
CA PHE A 112 -13.89 -6.61 -5.57
C PHE A 112 -12.63 -7.39 -5.97
N LEU A 113 -11.52 -7.20 -5.24
CA LEU A 113 -10.25 -7.87 -5.52
C LEU A 113 -10.37 -9.40 -5.37
N THR A 114 -10.98 -9.87 -4.29
CA THR A 114 -11.21 -11.29 -4.02
C THR A 114 -12.11 -11.92 -5.07
N LYS A 115 -13.25 -11.28 -5.40
CA LYS A 115 -14.21 -11.78 -6.39
C LYS A 115 -13.57 -11.96 -7.78
N ASN A 116 -12.65 -11.07 -8.13
CA ASN A 116 -12.00 -11.07 -9.44
C ASN A 116 -10.61 -11.73 -9.44
N ARG A 117 -10.20 -12.35 -8.32
CA ARG A 117 -8.89 -13.00 -8.15
C ARG A 117 -7.72 -12.07 -8.50
N LEU A 118 -7.84 -10.81 -8.10
CA LEU A 118 -6.80 -9.79 -8.29
C LEU A 118 -5.99 -9.64 -7.00
N PRO A 119 -4.66 -9.84 -7.04
CA PRO A 119 -3.80 -9.59 -5.90
C PRO A 119 -3.80 -8.10 -5.53
N GLY A 120 -4.13 -7.77 -4.28
CA GLY A 120 -4.13 -6.41 -3.75
C GLY A 120 -3.02 -6.16 -2.75
N MET A 121 -2.29 -5.05 -2.93
CA MET A 121 -1.32 -4.55 -1.96
C MET A 121 -1.82 -3.26 -1.32
N PHE A 122 -1.68 -3.15 0.00
CA PHE A 122 -2.08 -2.00 0.82
C PHE A 122 -0.83 -1.33 1.43
N GLN A 123 -0.90 -0.02 1.69
CA GLN A 123 0.25 0.72 2.28
C GLN A 123 0.25 0.72 3.82
N SER A 124 -0.44 -0.25 4.41
CA SER A 124 -0.57 -0.44 5.84
C SER A 124 -1.03 -1.88 6.11
N LYS A 125 -0.73 -2.42 7.29
CA LYS A 125 -1.09 -3.81 7.62
C LYS A 125 -2.58 -3.98 7.88
N GLU A 126 -3.26 -2.90 8.23
CA GLU A 126 -4.68 -2.85 8.54
C GLU A 126 -5.52 -3.31 7.34
N GLY A 127 -5.05 -3.07 6.11
CA GLY A 127 -5.68 -3.63 4.90
C GLY A 127 -5.64 -5.16 4.86
N VAL A 128 -4.59 -5.79 5.39
CA VAL A 128 -4.47 -7.26 5.47
C VAL A 128 -5.36 -7.82 6.57
N VAL A 129 -5.39 -7.15 7.74
CA VAL A 129 -6.31 -7.48 8.85
C VAL A 129 -7.77 -7.38 8.39
N ALA A 130 -8.11 -6.43 7.52
CA ALA A 130 -9.43 -6.30 6.91
C ALA A 130 -9.75 -7.38 5.85
N GLY A 131 -8.85 -8.31 5.57
CA GLY A 131 -9.03 -9.39 4.59
C GLY A 131 -8.33 -9.17 3.25
N GLY A 132 -7.44 -8.17 3.16
CA GLY A 132 -6.57 -7.95 2.00
C GLY A 132 -5.43 -8.96 1.91
N PHE A 133 -4.64 -8.88 0.83
CA PHE A 133 -3.59 -9.87 0.56
C PHE A 133 -2.23 -9.51 1.20
N ILE A 134 -1.61 -8.41 0.79
CA ILE A 134 -0.31 -7.96 1.34
C ILE A 134 -0.43 -6.50 1.78
N GLY A 135 0.19 -6.16 2.91
CA GLY A 135 0.24 -4.81 3.46
C GLY A 135 1.65 -4.48 3.87
N TYR A 136 2.15 -3.31 3.46
CA TYR A 136 3.45 -2.83 3.89
C TYR A 136 3.42 -1.33 4.12
N GLY A 137 3.78 -0.91 5.33
CA GLY A 137 3.79 0.50 5.69
C GLY A 137 4.17 0.75 7.15
N PRO A 138 4.14 2.02 7.57
CA PRO A 138 4.43 2.41 8.94
C PRO A 138 3.56 1.64 9.95
N ASN A 139 4.15 1.28 11.10
CA ASN A 139 3.38 0.75 12.21
C ASN A 139 2.52 1.89 12.81
N LEU A 140 1.21 1.89 12.51
CA LEU A 140 0.30 2.96 12.95
C LEU A 140 0.25 3.12 14.49
N PRO A 141 0.20 2.04 15.30
CA PRO A 141 0.25 2.19 16.76
C PRO A 141 1.52 2.88 17.27
N ASP A 142 2.69 2.58 16.69
CA ASP A 142 3.95 3.25 17.03
C ASP A 142 3.93 4.72 16.60
N LEU A 143 3.42 5.00 15.39
CA LEU A 143 3.27 6.35 14.87
C LEU A 143 2.39 7.21 15.79
N PHE A 144 1.25 6.69 16.24
CA PHE A 144 0.38 7.42 17.17
C PHE A 144 0.99 7.61 18.56
N ARG A 145 1.77 6.63 19.04
CA ARG A 145 2.50 6.77 20.32
C ARG A 145 3.53 7.90 20.25
N ARG A 146 4.24 8.03 19.12
CA ARG A 146 5.17 9.16 18.88
C ARG A 146 4.42 10.48 18.82
N ALA A 147 3.30 10.54 18.10
CA ALA A 147 2.46 11.73 18.03
C ALA A 147 1.97 12.18 19.42
N ALA A 148 1.62 11.25 20.31
CA ALA A 148 1.26 11.57 21.69
C ALA A 148 2.42 12.24 22.45
N GLY A 149 3.67 11.86 22.17
CA GLY A 149 4.85 12.54 22.70
C GLY A 149 4.96 14.00 22.27
N TYR A 150 4.60 14.34 21.02
CA TYR A 150 4.52 15.73 20.57
C TYR A 150 3.44 16.50 21.32
N VAL A 151 2.23 15.94 21.41
CA VAL A 151 1.11 16.56 22.14
C VAL A 151 1.53 16.84 23.58
N HIS A 152 2.19 15.88 24.24
CA HIS A 152 2.69 16.07 25.60
C HIS A 152 3.67 17.24 25.71
N ARG A 153 4.67 17.34 24.82
CA ARG A 153 5.62 18.47 24.80
C ARG A 153 4.93 19.82 24.58
N ILE A 154 3.95 19.86 23.68
CA ILE A 154 3.20 21.09 23.37
C ILE A 154 2.36 21.52 24.59
N LEU A 155 1.70 20.58 25.25
CA LEU A 155 0.92 20.86 26.47
C LEU A 155 1.81 21.33 27.63
N LEU A 156 3.10 20.98 27.63
CA LEU A 156 4.11 21.50 28.57
C LEU A 156 4.72 22.85 28.16
N GLY A 157 4.26 23.45 27.05
CA GLY A 157 4.67 24.78 26.60
C GLY A 157 5.74 24.79 25.50
N ALA A 158 6.10 23.65 24.92
CA ALA A 158 6.97 23.64 23.75
C ALA A 158 6.26 24.26 22.53
N ASN A 159 6.95 25.15 21.82
CA ASN A 159 6.46 25.74 20.58
C ASN A 159 6.49 24.69 19.45
N PRO A 160 5.36 24.40 18.76
CA PRO A 160 5.33 23.44 17.67
C PRO A 160 6.33 23.70 16.55
N ALA A 161 6.70 24.97 16.30
CA ALA A 161 7.66 25.33 15.26
C ALA A 161 9.10 24.87 15.56
N ASP A 162 9.41 24.62 16.84
CA ASP A 162 10.75 24.22 17.30
C ASP A 162 10.87 22.69 17.47
N LEU A 163 9.76 21.96 17.34
CA LEU A 163 9.78 20.51 17.44
C LEU A 163 10.30 19.90 16.12
N PRO A 164 11.26 18.96 16.16
CA PRO A 164 11.77 18.31 14.95
C PRO A 164 10.65 17.52 14.26
N ILE A 165 10.72 17.35 12.95
CA ILE A 165 9.81 16.42 12.23
C ILE A 165 10.40 15.01 12.36
N GLU A 166 9.66 14.11 13.00
CA GLU A 166 10.05 12.69 13.13
C GLU A 166 9.45 11.87 11.96
N LEU A 167 10.31 11.09 11.30
CA LEU A 167 9.89 10.11 10.30
C LEU A 167 9.52 8.76 10.97
N PRO A 168 8.63 7.96 10.36
CA PRO A 168 8.39 6.60 10.83
C PRO A 168 9.68 5.79 10.83
N THR A 169 9.97 5.11 11.94
CA THR A 169 11.15 4.25 12.08
C THR A 169 10.79 2.77 12.12
N LYS A 170 9.51 2.45 12.35
CA LYS A 170 9.00 1.09 12.38
C LYS A 170 8.01 0.87 11.24
N PHE A 171 8.23 -0.20 10.48
CA PHE A 171 7.39 -0.64 9.38
C PHE A 171 7.01 -2.10 9.60
N ASP A 172 5.77 -2.43 9.26
CA ASP A 172 5.26 -3.81 9.34
C ASP A 172 5.02 -4.33 7.92
N LEU A 173 5.49 -5.54 7.64
CA LEU A 173 5.07 -6.35 6.50
C LEU A 173 4.05 -7.39 6.97
N ALA A 174 2.81 -7.29 6.50
CA ALA A 174 1.74 -8.23 6.78
C ALA A 174 1.34 -9.01 5.52
N VAL A 175 1.06 -10.31 5.68
CA VAL A 175 0.70 -11.21 4.58
C VAL A 175 -0.46 -12.12 4.99
N ASN A 176 -1.45 -12.27 4.11
CA ASN A 176 -2.57 -13.20 4.30
C ASN A 176 -2.40 -14.45 3.42
N LEU A 177 -2.15 -15.61 4.05
CA LEU A 177 -1.91 -16.88 3.37
C LEU A 177 -3.19 -17.49 2.79
N LYS A 178 -4.36 -17.27 3.40
CA LYS A 178 -5.66 -17.68 2.81
C LYS A 178 -5.85 -17.03 1.45
N ASN A 179 -5.56 -15.73 1.35
CA ASN A 179 -5.63 -15.02 0.07
C ASN A 179 -4.58 -15.52 -0.92
N ALA A 180 -3.35 -15.79 -0.49
CA ALA A 180 -2.32 -16.36 -1.35
C ALA A 180 -2.82 -17.65 -2.02
N ASN A 181 -3.35 -18.57 -1.20
CA ASN A 181 -3.89 -19.85 -1.66
C ASN A 181 -5.10 -19.69 -2.58
N ALA A 182 -6.04 -18.80 -2.24
CA ALA A 182 -7.22 -18.52 -3.06
C ALA A 182 -6.85 -17.89 -4.43
N LEU A 183 -5.75 -17.15 -4.49
CA LEU A 183 -5.18 -16.58 -5.72
C LEU A 183 -4.29 -17.58 -6.49
N GLY A 184 -4.03 -18.77 -5.95
CA GLY A 184 -3.11 -19.76 -6.53
C GLY A 184 -1.64 -19.29 -6.52
N LEU A 185 -1.28 -18.43 -5.57
CA LEU A 185 0.06 -17.90 -5.41
C LEU A 185 0.80 -18.66 -4.30
N GLU A 186 1.87 -19.35 -4.67
CA GLU A 186 2.79 -19.94 -3.71
C GLU A 186 3.83 -18.90 -3.24
N LEU A 187 3.80 -18.60 -1.95
CA LEU A 187 4.78 -17.71 -1.32
C LEU A 187 5.96 -18.53 -0.80
N THR A 188 7.19 -18.07 -1.07
CA THR A 188 8.38 -18.78 -0.60
C THR A 188 8.50 -18.71 0.92
N PRO A 189 9.01 -19.75 1.60
CA PRO A 189 9.25 -19.72 3.05
C PRO A 189 10.14 -18.55 3.48
N THR A 190 11.11 -18.18 2.64
CA THR A 190 11.98 -17.02 2.86
C THR A 190 11.24 -15.68 2.85
N PHE A 191 10.16 -15.58 2.08
CA PHE A 191 9.31 -14.39 2.06
C PHE A 191 8.43 -14.34 3.30
N ILE A 192 7.78 -15.46 3.64
CA ILE A 192 6.91 -15.57 4.81
C ILE A 192 7.70 -15.28 6.10
N ALA A 193 8.92 -15.80 6.21
CA ALA A 193 9.80 -15.56 7.37
C ALA A 193 10.21 -14.09 7.56
N ARG A 194 10.01 -13.23 6.56
CA ARG A 194 10.26 -11.78 6.66
C ARG A 194 9.02 -10.96 6.98
N ALA A 195 7.84 -11.56 6.92
CA ALA A 195 6.62 -10.89 7.33
C ALA A 195 6.64 -10.73 8.85
N ASP A 196 6.39 -9.50 9.31
CA ASP A 196 6.23 -9.22 10.73
C ASP A 196 4.86 -9.77 11.24
N GLU A 197 3.90 -9.96 10.33
CA GLU A 197 2.59 -10.52 10.62
C GLU A 197 2.10 -11.45 9.50
N VAL A 198 1.66 -12.65 9.87
CA VAL A 198 1.12 -13.65 8.94
C VAL A 198 -0.28 -14.02 9.40
N ILE A 199 -1.27 -13.82 8.53
CA ILE A 199 -2.66 -14.17 8.77
C ILE A 199 -2.97 -15.47 8.02
N GLU A 200 -3.46 -16.45 8.77
CA GLU A 200 -3.87 -17.78 8.29
C GLU A 200 -5.37 -17.98 8.30
#